data_AF-A0A6L5K6M0-F1
#
_entry.id   AF-A0A6L5K6M0-F1
#
_cell.length_a   1.000
_cell.length_b   1.000
_cell.length_c   1.000
_cell.angle_alpha   90.00
_cell.angle_beta   90.00
_cell.angle_gamma   90.00
#
_symmetry.space_group_name_H-M   'P 1'
#
loop_
_entity.id
_entity.type
_entity.pdbx_description
1 polymer ?
#
loop_
_entity_poly.entity_id
_entity_poly.type
_entity_poly.pdbx_seq_one_letter_code
_entity_poly.pdbx_strand_id
1 'polypeptide(L)'
;MSGIFWHIGVFGVLAVFLIVTIYRAWSLARLPVHLRWELAPIPHEKGKGKYGGSYLEEYEWWKKRRQKSFFAPLRYMAVEILLLRGVWKHNRRLWPLTFAFHGGIYLVFAMLLLSILNAIFIITGVPTSVLDVFLAITSVVALAGYLLGGLGAISLILKRTLDANLRSFNSVSKYFNLVFLAAVFASGAYSWFATPDFALAMSRFIQGLVTLDTGLNLAFPLSMHVIMASLFFLYLPWTDMIHFVAKYFTYHEIKWNDAPKDARMEKELKGLLAQPVSWSAEHIKADGKKSWADLTTEKKSNE
;
A
#
# COMPACT_ATOMS: atom_id res chain seq x y z
N MET A 1 29.78 -12.03 3.32
CA MET A 1 29.57 -11.24 2.07
C MET A 1 30.29 -9.92 2.26
N SER A 2 30.99 -9.40 1.25
CA SER A 2 31.76 -8.15 1.39
C SER A 2 30.84 -6.93 1.56
N GLY A 3 31.35 -5.82 2.11
CA GLY A 3 30.56 -4.59 2.20
C GLY A 3 30.06 -4.11 0.84
N ILE A 4 30.89 -4.21 -0.21
CA ILE A 4 30.50 -3.85 -1.59
C ILE A 4 29.25 -4.60 -2.05
N PHE A 5 29.14 -5.90 -1.75
CA PHE A 5 27.96 -6.70 -2.09
C PHE A 5 26.69 -6.10 -1.48
N TRP A 6 26.73 -5.71 -0.20
CA TRP A 6 25.59 -5.12 0.49
C TRP A 6 25.19 -3.76 -0.09
N HIS A 7 26.15 -2.90 -0.41
CA HIS A 7 25.87 -1.60 -1.01
C HIS A 7 25.19 -1.76 -2.38
N ILE A 8 25.79 -2.53 -3.29
CA ILE A 8 25.24 -2.75 -4.63
C ILE A 8 23.87 -3.43 -4.53
N GLY A 9 23.76 -4.47 -3.70
CA GLY A 9 22.53 -5.24 -3.54
C GLY A 9 21.39 -4.39 -3.00
N VAL A 10 21.59 -3.72 -1.86
CA VAL A 10 20.54 -2.94 -1.19
C VAL A 10 20.16 -1.71 -2.01
N PHE A 11 21.13 -0.91 -2.47
CA PHE A 11 20.81 0.26 -3.28
C PHE A 11 20.20 -0.11 -4.63
N GLY A 12 20.66 -1.19 -5.25
CA GLY A 12 20.04 -1.72 -6.48
C GLY A 12 18.58 -2.11 -6.27
N VAL A 13 18.27 -2.84 -5.18
CA VAL A 13 16.90 -3.21 -4.82
C VAL A 13 16.04 -1.97 -4.56
N LEU A 14 16.55 -0.99 -3.78
CA LEU A 14 15.83 0.25 -3.50
C LEU A 14 15.56 1.06 -4.77
N ALA A 15 16.53 1.14 -5.68
CA ALA A 15 16.37 1.82 -6.97
C ALA A 15 15.27 1.16 -7.81
N VAL A 16 15.31 -0.17 -7.98
CA VAL A 16 14.27 -0.89 -8.73
C VAL A 16 12.90 -0.73 -8.06
N PHE A 17 12.83 -0.89 -6.74
CA PHE A 17 11.59 -0.71 -6.00
C PHE A 17 10.98 0.68 -6.23
N LEU A 18 11.79 1.73 -6.15
CA LEU A 18 11.35 3.11 -6.34
C LEU A 18 10.90 3.36 -7.78
N ILE A 19 11.70 2.96 -8.78
CA ILE A 19 11.39 3.15 -10.21
C ILE A 19 10.06 2.48 -10.56
N VAL A 20 9.87 1.21 -10.19
CA VAL A 20 8.65 0.46 -10.52
C VAL A 20 7.45 1.04 -9.78
N THR A 21 7.60 1.42 -8.50
CA THR A 21 6.52 2.03 -7.73
C THR A 21 6.08 3.36 -8.31
N ILE A 22 7.02 4.23 -8.68
CA ILE A 22 6.74 5.52 -9.35
C ILE A 22 6.04 5.28 -10.69
N TYR A 23 6.57 4.37 -11.51
CA TYR A 23 5.95 4.02 -12.79
C TYR A 23 4.50 3.56 -12.61
N ARG A 24 4.22 2.70 -11.63
CA ARG A 24 2.85 2.24 -11.35
C ARG A 24 1.95 3.36 -10.84
N ALA A 25 2.43 4.19 -9.93
CA ALA A 25 1.66 5.35 -9.44
C ALA A 25 1.32 6.31 -10.58
N TRP A 26 2.30 6.59 -11.46
CA TRP A 26 2.11 7.41 -12.66
C TRP A 26 1.15 6.78 -13.66
N SER A 27 1.25 5.47 -13.89
CA SER A 27 0.32 4.74 -14.76
C SER A 27 -1.10 4.79 -14.22
N LEU A 28 -1.30 4.67 -12.90
CA LEU A 28 -2.60 4.78 -12.25
C LEU A 28 -3.17 6.21 -12.37
N ALA A 29 -2.33 7.23 -12.21
CA ALA A 29 -2.72 8.63 -12.35
C ALA A 29 -3.11 9.02 -13.79
N ARG A 30 -2.75 8.20 -14.79
CA ARG A 30 -3.08 8.39 -16.21
C ARG A 30 -4.27 7.57 -16.67
N LEU A 31 -4.95 6.85 -15.78
CA LEU A 31 -6.14 6.10 -16.15
C LEU A 31 -7.26 7.06 -16.63
N PRO A 32 -8.12 6.60 -17.55
CA PRO A 32 -9.26 7.38 -18.05
C PRO A 32 -10.17 7.91 -16.92
N VAL A 33 -10.93 8.96 -17.24
CA VAL A 33 -12.00 9.47 -16.38
C VAL A 33 -12.90 8.32 -15.95
N HIS A 34 -12.99 8.10 -14.64
CA HIS A 34 -13.84 7.06 -14.08
C HIS A 34 -15.23 7.61 -13.76
N LEU A 35 -16.23 6.74 -13.82
CA LEU A 35 -17.54 7.04 -13.26
C LEU A 35 -17.45 6.93 -11.73
N ARG A 36 -18.16 7.80 -11.03
CA ARG A 36 -18.36 7.65 -9.58
C ARG A 36 -19.36 6.51 -9.37
N TRP A 37 -18.87 5.32 -9.05
CA TRP A 37 -19.71 4.12 -8.89
C TRP A 37 -20.40 4.03 -7.52
N GLU A 38 -19.97 4.79 -6.51
CA GLU A 38 -20.53 4.70 -5.15
C GLU A 38 -20.87 6.07 -4.53
N LEU A 39 -21.99 6.10 -3.81
CA LEU A 39 -22.32 7.11 -2.80
C LEU A 39 -21.48 6.89 -1.53
N ALA A 40 -20.15 6.81 -1.69
CA ALA A 40 -19.26 6.75 -0.54
C ALA A 40 -19.38 8.05 0.27
N PRO A 41 -19.27 7.99 1.61
CA PRO A 41 -19.25 9.19 2.44
C PRO A 41 -18.11 10.08 1.96
N ILE A 42 -18.40 11.36 1.71
CA ILE A 42 -17.44 12.33 1.21
C ILE A 42 -16.80 13.03 2.42
N PRO A 43 -15.61 12.60 2.90
CA PRO A 43 -15.11 13.06 4.19
C PRO A 43 -14.72 14.54 4.17
N HIS A 44 -14.38 15.09 2.99
CA HIS A 44 -14.04 16.51 2.86
C HIS A 44 -15.26 17.44 2.92
N GLU A 45 -16.49 16.97 2.81
CA GLU A 45 -17.66 17.87 2.87
C GLU A 45 -17.90 18.34 4.31
N LYS A 46 -17.62 19.64 4.56
CA LYS A 46 -17.65 20.23 5.90
C LYS A 46 -19.07 20.20 6.46
N GLY A 47 -19.22 19.66 7.68
CA GLY A 47 -20.52 19.51 8.35
C GLY A 47 -21.33 18.27 7.92
N LYS A 48 -21.03 17.67 6.76
CA LYS A 48 -21.79 16.53 6.20
C LYS A 48 -21.04 15.20 6.19
N GLY A 49 -19.72 15.22 6.28
CA GLY A 49 -18.88 14.02 6.29
C GLY A 49 -19.20 13.00 7.40
N LYS A 50 -19.92 13.39 8.47
CA LYS A 50 -20.33 12.49 9.58
C LYS A 50 -21.33 11.41 9.12
N TYR A 51 -22.30 11.80 8.31
CA TYR A 51 -23.32 10.88 7.77
C TYR A 51 -23.08 10.53 6.29
N GLY A 52 -22.00 11.07 5.71
CA GLY A 52 -21.61 10.80 4.34
C GLY A 52 -22.28 11.67 3.29
N GLY A 53 -22.80 12.82 3.71
CA GLY A 53 -23.55 13.69 2.83
C GLY A 53 -22.71 14.42 1.78
N SER A 54 -23.42 15.03 0.83
CA SER A 54 -22.86 15.72 -0.32
C SER A 54 -23.25 17.20 -0.36
N TYR A 55 -22.47 18.03 -1.05
CA TYR A 55 -22.90 19.39 -1.40
C TYR A 55 -24.19 19.37 -2.25
N LEU A 56 -24.48 18.27 -2.94
CA LEU A 56 -25.71 18.08 -3.73
C LEU A 56 -27.00 18.11 -2.88
N GLU A 57 -26.90 17.95 -1.56
CA GLU A 57 -28.03 18.09 -0.63
C GLU A 57 -28.46 19.53 -0.42
N GLU A 58 -27.61 20.50 -0.78
CA GLU A 58 -27.97 21.92 -0.66
C GLU A 58 -28.76 22.40 -1.87
N TYR A 59 -29.91 23.03 -1.60
CA TYR A 59 -30.64 23.79 -2.61
C TYR A 59 -29.73 24.86 -3.21
N GLU A 60 -29.78 24.98 -4.55
CA GLU A 60 -28.92 25.85 -5.37
C GLU A 60 -27.42 25.72 -5.04
N TRP A 61 -26.93 24.50 -4.80
CA TRP A 61 -25.52 24.25 -4.50
C TRP A 61 -24.56 24.86 -5.54
N TRP A 62 -24.98 24.99 -6.80
CA TRP A 62 -24.17 25.57 -7.88
C TRP A 62 -23.91 27.07 -7.71
N LYS A 63 -24.70 27.78 -6.89
CA LYS A 63 -24.48 29.19 -6.54
C LYS A 63 -23.62 29.35 -5.28
N LYS A 64 -23.32 28.27 -4.56
CA LYS A 64 -22.64 28.32 -3.26
C LYS A 64 -21.18 27.92 -3.37
N ARG A 65 -20.33 28.56 -2.57
CA ARG A 65 -18.92 28.16 -2.48
C ARG A 65 -18.79 26.83 -1.75
N ARG A 66 -18.13 25.86 -2.38
CA ARG A 66 -17.84 24.56 -1.77
C ARG A 66 -16.94 24.72 -0.53
N GLN A 67 -17.37 24.17 0.60
CA GLN A 67 -16.58 24.13 1.83
C GLN A 67 -15.95 22.76 2.03
N LYS A 68 -14.66 22.65 1.70
CA LYS A 68 -13.89 21.42 1.87
C LYS A 68 -13.05 21.45 3.14
N SER A 69 -13.01 20.33 3.86
CA SER A 69 -12.09 20.06 4.95
C SER A 69 -10.93 19.22 4.46
N PHE A 70 -9.70 19.69 4.67
CA PHE A 70 -8.49 18.93 4.35
C PHE A 70 -8.18 17.84 5.39
N PHE A 71 -8.48 18.11 6.66
CA PHE A 71 -8.15 17.19 7.76
C PHE A 71 -9.07 15.97 7.84
N ALA A 72 -10.33 16.10 7.44
CA ALA A 72 -11.29 15.00 7.56
C ALA A 72 -10.97 13.80 6.64
N PRO A 73 -10.58 14.00 5.35
CA PRO A 73 -10.04 12.93 4.50
C PRO A 73 -8.80 12.24 5.10
N LEU A 74 -7.83 13.02 5.59
CA LEU A 74 -6.60 12.48 6.18
C LEU A 74 -6.92 11.60 7.40
N ARG A 75 -7.78 12.09 8.30
CA ARG A 75 -8.24 11.32 9.46
C ARG A 75 -8.99 10.05 9.05
N TYR A 76 -9.85 10.14 8.03
CA TYR A 76 -10.57 8.98 7.52
C TYR A 76 -9.58 7.92 7.02
N MET A 77 -8.60 8.31 6.20
CA MET A 77 -7.56 7.40 5.69
C MET A 77 -6.74 6.79 6.82
N ALA A 78 -6.31 7.59 7.79
CA ALA A 78 -5.51 7.11 8.92
C ALA A 78 -6.27 6.03 9.71
N VAL A 79 -7.56 6.25 10.02
CA VAL A 79 -8.39 5.25 10.71
C VAL A 79 -8.62 4.01 9.82
N GLU A 80 -8.85 4.21 8.53
CA GLU A 80 -9.11 3.13 7.57
C GLU A 80 -7.87 2.26 7.31
N ILE A 81 -6.66 2.80 7.42
CA ILE A 81 -5.40 2.07 7.27
C ILE A 81 -4.98 1.48 8.62
N LEU A 82 -4.81 2.31 9.65
CA LEU A 82 -4.25 1.87 10.93
C LEU A 82 -5.17 0.90 11.67
N LEU A 83 -6.48 1.12 11.62
CA LEU A 83 -7.45 0.28 12.33
C LEU A 83 -8.21 -0.69 11.40
N LEU A 84 -7.92 -0.68 10.09
CA LEU A 84 -8.61 -1.51 9.10
C LEU A 84 -10.14 -1.42 9.24
N ARG A 85 -10.65 -0.19 9.40
CA ARG A 85 -12.07 0.07 9.73
C ARG A 85 -13.04 -0.60 8.75
N GLY A 86 -12.72 -0.64 7.46
CA GLY A 86 -13.51 -1.37 6.46
C GLY A 86 -13.69 -2.85 6.79
N VAL A 87 -12.61 -3.54 7.18
CA VAL A 87 -12.66 -4.96 7.58
C VAL A 87 -13.46 -5.13 8.87
N TRP A 88 -13.27 -4.24 9.85
CA TRP A 88 -14.05 -4.29 11.09
C TRP A 88 -15.56 -4.22 10.84
N LYS A 89 -15.97 -3.30 9.96
CA LYS A 89 -17.39 -3.06 9.66
C LYS A 89 -18.03 -4.20 8.86
N HIS A 90 -17.35 -4.71 7.84
CA HIS A 90 -17.95 -5.65 6.89
C HIS A 90 -17.59 -7.12 7.17
N ASN A 91 -16.50 -7.38 7.89
CA ASN A 91 -16.07 -8.73 8.24
C ASN A 91 -15.32 -8.77 9.59
N ARG A 92 -16.08 -8.56 10.67
CA ARG A 92 -15.54 -8.46 12.03
C ARG A 92 -14.77 -9.70 12.48
N ARG A 93 -15.11 -10.89 11.98
CA ARG A 93 -14.41 -12.14 12.28
C ARG A 93 -13.02 -12.22 11.63
N LEU A 94 -12.84 -11.61 10.46
CA LEU A 94 -11.55 -11.56 9.76
C LEU A 94 -10.62 -10.47 10.31
N TRP A 95 -11.19 -9.47 10.98
CA TRP A 95 -10.46 -8.32 11.49
C TRP A 95 -9.27 -8.67 12.40
N PRO A 96 -9.38 -9.48 13.47
CA PRO A 96 -8.23 -9.70 14.38
C PRO A 96 -7.03 -10.33 13.66
N LEU A 97 -7.25 -11.25 12.71
CA LEU A 97 -6.18 -11.89 11.94
C LEU A 97 -5.49 -10.89 11.00
N THR A 98 -6.31 -10.08 10.33
CA THR A 98 -5.82 -9.06 9.39
C THR A 98 -5.11 -7.93 10.13
N PHE A 99 -5.63 -7.55 11.30
CA PHE A 99 -5.07 -6.52 12.15
C PHE A 99 -3.75 -6.97 12.77
N ALA A 100 -3.64 -8.23 13.24
CA ALA A 100 -2.35 -8.78 13.70
C ALA A 100 -1.29 -8.73 12.59
N PHE A 101 -1.67 -9.15 11.37
CA PHE A 101 -0.78 -9.12 10.21
C PHE A 101 -0.31 -7.70 9.86
N HIS A 102 -1.23 -6.75 9.68
CA HIS A 102 -0.86 -5.36 9.34
C HIS A 102 -0.17 -4.65 10.51
N GLY A 103 -0.60 -4.90 11.74
CA GLY A 103 0.06 -4.41 12.95
C GLY A 103 1.52 -4.86 13.01
N GLY A 104 1.79 -6.12 12.66
CA GLY A 104 3.16 -6.64 12.49
C GLY A 104 3.95 -5.86 11.45
N ILE A 105 3.37 -5.59 10.26
CA ILE A 105 4.00 -4.77 9.22
C ILE A 105 4.29 -3.35 9.75
N TYR A 106 3.35 -2.72 10.44
CA TYR A 106 3.51 -1.37 10.99
C TYR A 106 4.65 -1.31 12.01
N LEU A 107 4.76 -2.33 12.87
CA LEU A 107 5.84 -2.43 13.85
C LEU A 107 7.19 -2.70 13.19
N VAL A 108 7.27 -3.56 12.17
CA VAL A 108 8.52 -3.77 11.41
C VAL A 108 8.93 -2.48 10.68
N PHE A 109 7.98 -1.73 10.13
CA PHE A 109 8.26 -0.42 9.53
C PHE A 109 8.74 0.58 10.58
N ALA A 110 8.11 0.64 11.76
CA ALA A 110 8.56 1.48 12.87
C ALA A 110 9.98 1.09 13.36
N MET A 111 10.27 -0.21 13.44
CA MET A 111 11.61 -0.73 13.77
C MET A 111 12.66 -0.27 12.76
N LEU A 112 12.35 -0.27 11.46
CA LEU A 112 13.26 0.24 10.44
C LEU A 112 13.56 1.73 10.64
N LEU A 113 12.53 2.55 10.89
CA LEU A 113 12.70 3.98 11.18
C LEU A 113 13.54 4.22 12.44
N LEU A 114 13.29 3.45 13.50
CA LEU A 114 14.09 3.51 14.73
C LEU A 114 15.54 3.07 14.50
N SER A 115 15.77 2.04 13.68
CA SER A 115 17.12 1.58 13.33
C SER A 115 17.90 2.62 12.52
N ILE A 116 17.23 3.36 11.63
CA ILE A 116 17.81 4.53 10.95
C ILE A 116 18.17 5.63 11.97
N LEU A 117 17.28 5.93 12.92
CA LEU A 117 17.56 6.90 13.96
C LEU A 117 18.75 6.49 14.84
N ASN A 118 18.82 5.22 15.23
CA ASN A 118 19.97 4.67 15.97
C ASN A 118 21.26 4.77 15.16
N ALA A 119 21.22 4.49 13.85
CA ALA A 119 22.38 4.65 12.98
C ALA A 119 22.87 6.10 12.98
N ILE A 120 21.96 7.08 12.93
CA ILE A 120 22.28 8.50 13.04
C ILE A 120 22.92 8.81 14.40
N PHE A 121 22.36 8.29 15.50
CA PHE A 121 22.91 8.48 16.85
C PHE A 121 24.33 7.92 16.98
N ILE A 122 24.60 6.77 16.37
CA ILE A 122 25.94 6.18 16.33
C ILE A 122 26.89 7.09 15.54
N ILE A 123 26.47 7.62 14.38
CA ILE A 123 27.29 8.52 13.54
C ILE A 123 27.60 9.83 14.26
N THR A 124 26.62 10.40 14.97
CA THR A 124 26.77 11.70 15.63
C THR A 124 27.36 11.61 17.03
N GLY A 125 27.61 10.40 17.55
CA GLY A 125 28.22 10.19 18.86
C GLY A 125 27.31 10.59 20.03
N VAL A 126 26.00 10.38 19.90
CA VAL A 126 25.03 10.60 20.99
C VAL A 126 25.43 9.76 22.22
N PRO A 127 25.22 10.25 23.46
CA PRO A 127 25.55 9.50 24.67
C PRO A 127 24.98 8.07 24.66
N THR A 128 25.79 7.10 25.08
CA THR A 128 25.44 5.68 25.07
C THR A 128 24.17 5.39 25.84
N SER A 129 23.93 6.07 26.97
CA SER A 129 22.70 5.92 27.76
C SER A 129 21.43 6.24 26.96
N VAL A 130 21.47 7.20 26.04
CA VAL A 130 20.34 7.53 25.17
C VAL A 130 20.22 6.48 24.06
N LEU A 131 21.34 6.10 23.44
CA LEU A 131 21.37 5.07 22.41
C LEU A 131 20.81 3.73 22.93
N ASP A 132 21.20 3.30 24.12
CA ASP A 132 20.77 2.05 24.74
C ASP A 132 19.25 1.99 24.92
N VAL A 133 18.62 3.11 25.32
CA VAL A 133 17.16 3.20 25.43
C VAL A 133 16.49 3.00 24.07
N PHE A 134 16.98 3.67 23.02
CA PHE A 134 16.39 3.54 21.70
C PHE A 134 16.66 2.16 21.08
N LEU A 135 17.82 1.56 21.31
CA LEU A 135 18.12 0.18 20.92
C LEU A 135 17.18 -0.82 21.60
N ALA A 136 16.90 -0.64 22.90
CA ALA A 136 15.94 -1.48 23.63
C ALA A 136 14.52 -1.36 23.05
N ILE A 137 14.05 -0.13 22.81
CA ILE A 137 12.75 0.12 22.16
C ILE A 137 12.71 -0.53 20.78
N THR A 138 13.76 -0.36 19.98
CA THR A 138 13.88 -0.95 18.64
C THR A 138 13.79 -2.46 18.70
N SER A 139 14.48 -3.09 19.66
CA SER A 139 14.47 -4.54 19.85
C SER A 139 13.08 -5.07 20.21
N VAL A 140 12.37 -4.42 21.14
CA VAL A 140 11.01 -4.81 21.55
C VAL A 140 10.02 -4.66 20.39
N VAL A 141 10.08 -3.53 19.68
CA VAL A 141 9.24 -3.26 18.51
C VAL A 141 9.52 -4.26 17.39
N ALA A 142 10.79 -4.63 17.17
CA ALA A 142 11.19 -5.65 16.20
C ALA A 142 10.52 -6.99 16.51
N LEU A 143 10.71 -7.49 17.74
CA LEU A 143 10.19 -8.79 18.15
C LEU A 143 8.67 -8.83 18.07
N ALA A 144 7.99 -7.80 18.61
CA ALA A 144 6.53 -7.70 18.52
C ALA A 144 6.06 -7.68 17.07
N GLY A 145 6.75 -6.94 16.20
CA GLY A 145 6.43 -6.87 14.77
C GLY A 145 6.57 -8.20 14.04
N TYR A 146 7.68 -8.90 14.23
CA TYR A 146 7.91 -10.21 13.61
C TYR A 146 6.94 -11.28 14.11
N LEU A 147 6.67 -11.33 15.42
CA LEU A 147 5.74 -12.31 16.00
C LEU A 147 4.29 -12.05 15.58
N LEU A 148 3.79 -10.81 15.71
CA LEU A 148 2.43 -10.47 15.29
C LEU A 148 2.22 -10.62 13.79
N GLY A 149 3.20 -10.16 13.00
CA GLY A 149 3.18 -10.28 11.54
C GLY A 149 3.18 -11.74 11.09
N GLY A 150 4.07 -12.55 11.67
CA GLY A 150 4.17 -13.99 11.38
C GLY A 150 2.88 -14.75 11.77
N LEU A 151 2.38 -14.55 12.99
CA LEU A 151 1.13 -15.16 13.45
C LEU A 151 -0.05 -14.72 12.58
N GLY A 152 -0.14 -13.44 12.24
CA GLY A 152 -1.15 -12.91 11.34
C GLY A 152 -1.06 -13.54 9.94
N ALA A 153 0.14 -13.67 9.38
CA ALA A 153 0.36 -14.27 8.07
C ALA A 153 -0.07 -15.73 8.04
N ILE A 154 0.38 -16.54 9.02
CA ILE A 154 0.00 -17.95 9.15
C ILE A 154 -1.52 -18.09 9.31
N SER A 155 -2.12 -17.30 10.19
CA SER A 155 -3.57 -17.33 10.42
C SER A 155 -4.36 -16.98 9.16
N LEU A 156 -3.87 -16.03 8.37
CA LEU A 156 -4.48 -15.63 7.10
C LEU A 156 -4.27 -16.67 5.98
N ILE A 157 -3.18 -17.44 6.00
CA ILE A 157 -2.98 -18.59 5.10
C ILE A 157 -4.03 -19.64 5.44
N LEU A 158 -4.11 -20.04 6.71
CA LEU A 158 -5.05 -21.03 7.21
C LEU A 158 -6.50 -20.62 6.93
N LYS A 159 -6.84 -19.35 7.17
CA LYS A 159 -8.18 -18.82 6.89
C LYS A 159 -8.54 -18.92 5.41
N ARG A 160 -7.59 -18.66 4.51
CA ARG A 160 -7.79 -18.77 3.06
C ARG A 160 -7.91 -20.22 2.59
N THR A 161 -7.17 -21.15 3.19
CA THR A 161 -7.21 -22.58 2.80
C THR A 161 -8.44 -23.30 3.34
N LEU A 162 -8.89 -22.97 4.55
CA LEU A 162 -9.94 -23.71 5.27
C LEU A 162 -11.34 -23.13 5.05
N ASP A 163 -11.48 -21.84 4.75
CA ASP A 163 -12.79 -21.23 4.53
C ASP A 163 -13.24 -21.36 3.08
N ALA A 164 -14.22 -22.24 2.84
CA ALA A 164 -14.79 -22.46 1.52
C ALA A 164 -15.34 -21.17 0.87
N ASN A 165 -15.83 -20.22 1.68
CA ASN A 165 -16.37 -18.96 1.18
C ASN A 165 -15.30 -18.01 0.62
N LEU A 166 -14.03 -18.23 0.98
CA LEU A 166 -12.91 -17.41 0.51
C LEU A 166 -12.22 -18.03 -0.72
N ARG A 167 -12.52 -19.28 -1.06
CA ARG A 167 -11.79 -20.06 -2.06
C ARG A 167 -11.86 -19.43 -3.45
N SER A 168 -13.01 -18.87 -3.83
CA SER A 168 -13.22 -18.18 -5.11
C SER A 168 -12.46 -16.85 -5.24
N PHE A 169 -12.03 -16.26 -4.13
CA PHE A 169 -11.30 -14.99 -4.10
C PHE A 169 -9.77 -15.19 -4.00
N ASN A 170 -9.29 -16.43 -3.97
CA ASN A 170 -7.87 -16.75 -3.85
C ASN A 170 -7.28 -17.16 -5.21
N SER A 171 -6.04 -16.75 -5.44
CA SER A 171 -5.22 -17.21 -6.55
C SER A 171 -3.85 -17.69 -6.03
N VAL A 172 -3.10 -18.41 -6.85
CA VAL A 172 -1.74 -18.88 -6.51
C VAL A 172 -0.85 -17.71 -6.07
N SER A 173 -0.94 -16.57 -6.77
CA SER A 173 -0.22 -15.35 -6.41
C SER A 173 -0.59 -14.84 -5.01
N LYS A 174 -1.87 -14.90 -4.60
CA LYS A 174 -2.29 -14.47 -3.25
C LYS A 174 -1.68 -15.36 -2.15
N TYR A 175 -1.59 -16.67 -2.37
CA TYR A 175 -0.91 -17.55 -1.43
C TYR A 175 0.59 -17.31 -1.40
N PHE A 176 1.24 -17.20 -2.56
CA PHE A 176 2.67 -16.93 -2.65
C PHE A 176 3.06 -15.63 -1.93
N ASN A 177 2.32 -14.54 -2.17
CA ASN A 177 2.53 -13.25 -1.49
C ASN A 177 2.56 -13.40 0.03
N LEU A 178 1.61 -14.17 0.57
CA LEU A 178 1.45 -14.35 2.01
C LEU A 178 2.49 -15.28 2.62
N VAL A 179 2.84 -16.36 1.92
CA VAL A 179 3.93 -17.28 2.30
C VAL A 179 5.27 -16.55 2.28
N PHE A 180 5.52 -15.74 1.25
CA PHE A 180 6.75 -14.97 1.16
C PHE A 180 6.84 -13.96 2.30
N LEU A 181 5.77 -13.23 2.61
CA LEU A 181 5.79 -12.33 3.77
C LEU A 181 5.93 -13.09 5.10
N ALA A 182 5.33 -14.27 5.24
CA ALA A 182 5.57 -15.14 6.40
C ALA A 182 7.05 -15.53 6.52
N ALA A 183 7.74 -15.81 5.41
CA ALA A 183 9.18 -16.09 5.40
C ALA A 183 10.02 -14.85 5.78
N VAL A 184 9.61 -13.65 5.38
CA VAL A 184 10.25 -12.40 5.84
C VAL A 184 10.10 -12.25 7.36
N PHE A 185 8.90 -12.46 7.91
CA PHE A 185 8.69 -12.41 9.36
C PHE A 185 9.47 -13.49 10.11
N ALA A 186 9.48 -14.73 9.60
CA ALA A 186 10.18 -15.85 10.20
C ALA A 186 11.71 -15.64 10.20
N SER A 187 12.27 -15.17 9.09
CA SER A 187 13.71 -14.83 9.01
C SER A 187 14.08 -13.68 9.94
N GLY A 188 13.18 -12.70 10.13
CA GLY A 188 13.39 -11.58 11.06
C GLY A 188 13.36 -12.01 12.51
N ALA A 189 12.36 -12.83 12.90
CA ALA A 189 12.29 -13.44 14.22
C ALA A 189 13.52 -14.31 14.50
N TYR A 190 13.92 -15.14 13.53
CA TYR A 190 15.14 -15.95 13.64
C TYR A 190 16.38 -15.07 13.83
N SER A 191 16.52 -14.00 13.03
CA SER A 191 17.63 -13.05 13.19
C SER A 191 17.62 -12.40 14.56
N TRP A 192 16.46 -12.07 15.12
CA TRP A 192 16.34 -11.49 16.46
C TRP A 192 16.82 -12.47 17.54
N PHE A 193 16.41 -13.74 17.49
CA PHE A 193 16.83 -14.76 18.46
C PHE A 193 18.28 -15.20 18.30
N ALA A 194 18.80 -15.23 17.08
CA ALA A 194 20.11 -15.79 16.76
C ALA A 194 21.24 -14.75 16.66
N THR A 195 20.92 -13.45 16.63
CA THR A 195 21.91 -12.37 16.58
C THR A 195 21.99 -11.69 17.94
N PRO A 196 23.12 -11.78 18.66
CA PRO A 196 23.36 -10.96 19.84
C PRO A 196 23.18 -9.48 19.51
N ASP A 197 22.46 -8.76 20.37
CA ASP A 197 22.16 -7.34 20.19
C ASP A 197 21.61 -6.99 18.80
N PHE A 198 20.61 -7.74 18.33
CA PHE A 198 19.97 -7.57 17.02
C PHE A 198 19.74 -6.09 16.62
N ALA A 199 19.20 -5.28 17.54
CA ALA A 199 18.92 -3.87 17.25
C ALA A 199 20.20 -3.07 16.96
N LEU A 200 21.29 -3.33 17.67
CA LEU A 200 22.58 -2.70 17.42
C LEU A 200 23.18 -3.20 16.10
N ALA A 201 23.12 -4.50 15.84
CA ALA A 201 23.59 -5.09 14.59
C ALA A 201 22.86 -4.53 13.36
N MET A 202 21.53 -4.42 13.43
CA MET A 202 20.71 -3.78 12.40
C MET A 202 21.04 -2.29 12.23
N SER A 203 21.21 -1.56 13.33
CA SER A 203 21.55 -0.13 13.28
C SER A 203 22.94 0.12 12.69
N ARG A 204 23.92 -0.72 13.04
CA ARG A 204 25.27 -0.69 12.43
C ARG A 204 25.27 -1.09 10.96
N PHE A 205 24.39 -2.01 10.56
CA PHE A 205 24.21 -2.33 9.16
C PHE A 205 23.74 -1.10 8.36
N ILE A 206 22.72 -0.40 8.87
CA ILE A 206 22.21 0.83 8.25
C ILE A 206 23.27 1.93 8.27
N GLN A 207 23.99 2.10 9.38
CA GLN A 207 25.12 3.02 9.46
C GLN A 207 26.12 2.73 8.34
N GLY A 208 26.58 1.48 8.20
CA GLY A 208 27.56 1.10 7.19
C GLY A 208 27.09 1.39 5.77
N LEU A 209 25.80 1.17 5.48
CA LEU A 209 25.19 1.56 4.19
C LEU A 209 25.23 3.07 3.96
N VAL A 210 24.91 3.87 4.98
CA VAL A 210 24.89 5.35 4.89
C VAL A 210 26.29 5.92 4.75
N THR A 211 27.27 5.36 5.46
CA THR A 211 28.68 5.82 5.44
C THR A 211 29.50 5.18 4.32
N LEU A 212 28.91 4.34 3.48
CA LEU A 212 29.58 3.60 2.41
C LEU A 212 30.76 2.74 2.91
N ASP A 213 30.62 2.14 4.09
CA ASP A 213 31.68 1.35 4.72
C ASP A 213 31.86 -0.01 4.03
N THR A 214 32.93 -0.14 3.25
CA THR A 214 33.27 -1.38 2.56
C THR A 214 33.68 -2.53 3.48
N GLY A 215 34.02 -2.23 4.75
CA GLY A 215 34.32 -3.20 5.81
C GLY A 215 33.09 -3.86 6.43
N LEU A 216 31.88 -3.46 6.03
CA LEU A 216 30.62 -4.01 6.51
C LEU A 216 30.59 -5.54 6.39
N ASN A 217 30.44 -6.21 7.54
CA ASN A 217 30.26 -7.66 7.62
C ASN A 217 29.06 -7.98 8.53
N LEU A 218 28.17 -8.83 8.06
CA LEU A 218 26.96 -9.22 8.77
C LEU A 218 27.05 -10.69 9.20
N ALA A 219 26.60 -10.96 10.42
CA ALA A 219 26.37 -12.33 10.86
C ALA A 219 25.35 -13.03 9.95
N PHE A 220 25.45 -14.35 9.86
CA PHE A 220 24.60 -15.15 8.99
C PHE A 220 23.09 -14.94 9.21
N PRO A 221 22.55 -14.92 10.45
CA PRO A 221 21.11 -14.76 10.66
C PRO A 221 20.57 -13.42 10.14
N LEU A 222 21.31 -12.32 10.40
CA LEU A 222 20.96 -11.00 9.91
C LEU A 222 21.10 -10.89 8.39
N SER A 223 22.16 -11.47 7.82
CA SER A 223 22.35 -11.53 6.36
C SER A 223 21.17 -12.21 5.68
N MET A 224 20.72 -13.35 6.20
CA MET A 224 19.58 -14.10 5.68
C MET A 224 18.30 -13.25 5.69
N HIS A 225 18.03 -12.55 6.80
CA HIS A 225 16.87 -11.68 6.90
C HIS A 225 16.93 -10.51 5.92
N VAL A 226 18.08 -9.82 5.83
CA VAL A 226 18.29 -8.71 4.89
C VAL A 226 18.07 -9.18 3.45
N ILE A 227 18.59 -10.36 3.07
CA ILE A 227 18.38 -10.91 1.73
C ILE A 227 16.90 -11.22 1.49
N MET A 228 16.23 -11.88 2.44
CA MET A 228 14.81 -12.21 2.33
C MET A 228 13.94 -10.96 2.18
N ALA A 229 14.19 -9.94 3.00
CA ALA A 229 13.54 -8.64 2.90
C ALA A 229 13.85 -7.96 1.56
N SER A 230 15.11 -7.97 1.10
CA SER A 230 15.51 -7.37 -0.17
C SER A 230 14.79 -8.01 -1.36
N LEU A 231 14.70 -9.35 -1.39
CA LEU A 231 13.95 -10.07 -2.42
C LEU A 231 12.46 -9.71 -2.38
N PHE A 232 11.90 -9.56 -1.17
CA PHE A 232 10.51 -9.14 -1.03
C PHE A 232 10.28 -7.72 -1.56
N PHE A 233 11.16 -6.76 -1.26
CA PHE A 233 11.08 -5.39 -1.80
C PHE A 233 11.22 -5.37 -3.32
N LEU A 234 12.07 -6.21 -3.90
CA LEU A 234 12.19 -6.34 -5.35
C LEU A 234 10.90 -6.87 -5.99
N TYR A 235 10.24 -7.81 -5.33
CA TYR A 235 9.01 -8.45 -5.80
C TYR A 235 7.76 -7.58 -5.60
N LEU A 236 7.65 -6.92 -4.45
CA LEU A 236 6.49 -6.15 -3.98
C LEU A 236 5.81 -5.28 -5.06
N PRO A 237 6.52 -4.40 -5.80
CA PRO A 237 5.88 -3.43 -6.68
C PRO A 237 5.26 -4.08 -7.93
N TRP A 238 5.60 -5.34 -8.24
CA TRP A 238 5.05 -6.11 -9.37
C TRP A 238 3.75 -6.83 -9.04
N THR A 239 3.25 -6.72 -7.81
CA THR A 239 2.11 -7.51 -7.32
C THR A 239 0.88 -6.65 -7.07
N ASP A 240 -0.22 -7.32 -6.73
CA ASP A 240 -1.44 -6.67 -6.22
C ASP A 240 -1.25 -6.05 -4.82
N MET A 241 -0.10 -6.29 -4.17
CA MET A 241 0.20 -5.67 -2.89
C MET A 241 0.46 -4.17 -3.02
N ILE A 242 0.58 -3.61 -4.23
CA ILE A 242 0.63 -2.16 -4.47
C ILE A 242 -0.58 -1.38 -3.92
N HIS A 243 -1.62 -2.06 -3.43
CA HIS A 243 -2.74 -1.44 -2.76
C HIS A 243 -2.33 -0.53 -1.59
N PHE A 244 -1.16 -0.70 -0.96
CA PHE A 244 -0.68 0.26 0.05
C PHE A 244 -0.41 1.65 -0.56
N VAL A 245 0.13 1.70 -1.79
CA VAL A 245 0.35 2.94 -2.56
C VAL A 245 -0.98 3.43 -3.12
N ALA A 246 -1.70 2.57 -3.84
CA ALA A 246 -2.96 2.96 -4.48
C ALA A 246 -3.97 3.50 -3.46
N LYS A 247 -4.08 2.86 -2.29
CA LYS A 247 -5.01 3.32 -1.23
C LYS A 247 -4.72 4.76 -0.80
N TYR A 248 -3.46 5.15 -0.67
CA TYR A 248 -3.13 6.53 -0.27
C TYR A 248 -3.29 7.52 -1.42
N PHE A 249 -2.76 7.18 -2.60
CA PHE A 249 -2.64 8.10 -3.73
C PHE A 249 -3.86 8.14 -4.64
N THR A 250 -4.79 7.19 -4.55
CA THR A 250 -5.93 7.14 -5.48
C THR A 250 -7.28 7.08 -4.79
N TYR A 251 -7.38 6.84 -3.48
CA TYR A 251 -8.71 6.81 -2.82
C TYR A 251 -9.45 8.15 -2.86
N HIS A 252 -8.72 9.26 -2.80
CA HIS A 252 -9.34 10.59 -2.87
C HIS A 252 -9.98 10.83 -4.24
N GLU A 253 -9.32 10.42 -5.32
CA GLU A 253 -9.91 10.45 -6.66
C GLU A 253 -10.98 9.37 -6.84
N ILE A 254 -10.71 8.12 -6.50
CA ILE A 254 -11.62 7.03 -6.86
C ILE A 254 -12.89 7.03 -5.99
N LYS A 255 -12.75 7.20 -4.66
CA LYS A 255 -13.89 7.10 -3.73
C LYS A 255 -14.56 8.44 -3.46
N TRP A 256 -13.82 9.53 -3.50
CA TRP A 256 -14.31 10.84 -3.07
C TRP A 256 -14.35 11.88 -4.18
N ASN A 257 -14.00 11.55 -5.43
CA ASN A 257 -14.14 12.49 -6.52
C ASN A 257 -15.61 12.83 -6.74
N ASP A 258 -15.91 14.07 -6.40
CA ASP A 258 -17.19 14.74 -6.55
C ASP A 258 -16.99 16.06 -7.30
N ALA A 259 -15.96 16.14 -8.14
CA ALA A 259 -15.75 17.28 -9.00
C ALA A 259 -16.89 17.32 -10.04
N PRO A 260 -17.56 18.47 -10.20
CA PRO A 260 -18.47 18.64 -11.32
C PRO A 260 -17.68 18.56 -12.64
N LYS A 261 -18.35 18.17 -13.72
CA LYS A 261 -17.75 18.15 -15.06
C LYS A 261 -17.22 19.54 -15.41
N ASP A 262 -15.95 19.61 -15.75
CA ASP A 262 -15.29 20.82 -16.25
C ASP A 262 -14.89 20.67 -17.74
N ALA A 263 -14.31 21.72 -18.32
CA ALA A 263 -13.91 21.72 -19.73
C ALA A 263 -12.83 20.67 -20.04
N ARG A 264 -11.93 20.38 -19.08
CA ARG A 264 -10.88 19.38 -19.24
C ARG A 264 -11.49 17.97 -19.29
N MET A 265 -12.33 17.65 -18.32
CA MET A 265 -13.05 16.38 -18.25
C MET A 265 -13.93 16.20 -19.49
N GLU A 266 -14.59 17.25 -19.98
CA GLU A 266 -15.37 17.17 -21.21
C GLU A 266 -14.51 16.81 -22.43
N LYS A 267 -13.30 17.40 -22.55
CA LYS A 267 -12.36 17.05 -23.61
C LYS A 267 -11.90 15.59 -23.50
N GLU A 268 -11.55 15.15 -22.30
CA GLU A 268 -11.14 13.76 -22.04
C GLU A 268 -12.27 12.77 -22.37
N LEU A 269 -13.51 13.05 -21.94
CA LEU A 269 -14.69 12.25 -22.24
C LEU A 269 -15.00 12.19 -23.74
N LYS A 270 -14.90 13.30 -24.48
CA LYS A 270 -15.06 13.30 -25.94
C LYS A 270 -14.02 12.39 -26.60
N GLY A 271 -12.77 12.44 -26.14
CA GLY A 271 -11.71 11.54 -26.62
C GLY A 271 -12.02 10.07 -26.36
N LEU A 272 -12.55 9.74 -25.18
CA LEU A 272 -12.95 8.38 -24.82
C LEU A 272 -14.16 7.89 -25.62
N LEU A 273 -15.17 8.73 -25.83
CA LEU A 273 -16.36 8.40 -26.61
C LEU A 273 -16.06 8.21 -28.10
N ALA A 274 -15.00 8.83 -28.61
CA ALA A 274 -14.54 8.67 -29.98
C ALA A 274 -13.71 7.39 -30.21
N GLN A 275 -13.38 6.62 -29.17
CA GLN A 275 -12.62 5.38 -29.33
C GLN A 275 -13.48 4.31 -30.02
N PRO A 276 -12.91 3.54 -30.97
CA PRO A 276 -13.62 2.45 -31.64
C PRO A 276 -13.96 1.35 -30.64
N VAL A 277 -15.15 0.77 -30.78
CA VAL A 277 -15.62 -0.32 -29.92
C VAL A 277 -15.28 -1.64 -30.58
N SER A 278 -14.49 -2.47 -29.89
CA SER A 278 -14.08 -3.80 -30.35
C SER A 278 -14.76 -4.95 -29.61
N TRP A 279 -15.84 -4.67 -28.86
CA TRP A 279 -16.52 -5.66 -28.06
C TRP A 279 -17.31 -6.62 -28.95
N SER A 280 -16.98 -7.91 -28.90
CA SER A 280 -17.55 -8.96 -29.77
C SER A 280 -19.01 -9.33 -29.49
N ALA A 281 -19.69 -8.69 -28.54
CA ALA A 281 -21.07 -8.97 -28.23
C ALA A 281 -21.99 -8.43 -29.34
N GLU A 282 -22.70 -9.33 -30.03
CA GLU A 282 -23.52 -9.00 -31.20
C GLU A 282 -24.57 -7.89 -30.93
N HIS A 283 -25.18 -7.90 -29.74
CA HIS A 283 -26.16 -6.89 -29.33
C HIS A 283 -25.60 -5.46 -29.20
N ILE A 284 -24.28 -5.30 -29.09
CA ILE A 284 -23.61 -4.00 -29.06
C ILE A 284 -23.44 -3.43 -30.48
N LYS A 285 -23.52 -4.28 -31.52
CA LYS A 285 -23.33 -3.91 -32.94
C LYS A 285 -22.00 -3.20 -33.22
N ALA A 286 -20.98 -3.53 -32.42
CA ALA A 286 -19.62 -3.05 -32.63
C ALA A 286 -19.00 -3.76 -33.84
N ASP A 287 -18.54 -2.99 -34.82
CA ASP A 287 -17.86 -3.46 -36.04
C ASP A 287 -16.34 -3.22 -36.00
N GLY A 288 -15.81 -2.82 -34.84
CA GLY A 288 -14.40 -2.43 -34.66
C GLY A 288 -14.06 -1.04 -35.23
N LYS A 289 -15.02 -0.35 -35.85
CA LYS A 289 -14.83 0.98 -36.47
C LYS A 289 -15.71 2.05 -35.81
N LYS A 290 -16.96 1.71 -35.50
CA LYS A 290 -17.92 2.57 -34.80
C LYS A 290 -17.40 2.91 -33.41
N SER A 291 -17.49 4.19 -33.08
CA SER A 291 -17.18 4.71 -31.75
C SER A 291 -18.35 4.52 -30.78
N TRP A 292 -18.09 4.72 -29.48
CA TRP A 292 -19.16 4.77 -28.49
C TRP A 292 -20.19 5.87 -28.78
N ALA A 293 -19.75 7.00 -29.31
CA ALA A 293 -20.64 8.07 -29.75
C ALA A 293 -21.56 7.61 -30.89
N ASP A 294 -21.02 6.92 -31.89
CA ASP A 294 -21.80 6.40 -33.03
C ASP A 294 -22.85 5.42 -32.55
N LEU A 295 -22.47 4.42 -31.74
CA LEU A 295 -23.37 3.37 -31.26
C LEU A 295 -24.51 3.90 -30.38
N THR A 296 -24.27 4.95 -29.60
CA THR A 296 -25.26 5.50 -28.66
C THR A 296 -26.16 6.56 -29.28
N THR A 297 -25.75 7.17 -30.40
CA THR A 297 -26.51 8.21 -31.11
C THR A 297 -27.15 7.73 -32.40
N GLU A 298 -26.79 6.54 -32.87
CA GLU A 298 -27.48 5.85 -33.96
C GLU A 298 -28.95 5.68 -33.56
N LYS A 299 -29.83 6.51 -34.15
CA LYS A 299 -31.28 6.38 -33.97
C LYS A 299 -31.64 4.95 -34.30
N LYS A 300 -32.26 4.22 -33.37
CA LYS A 300 -32.98 3.00 -33.70
C LYS A 300 -33.99 3.37 -34.78
N SER A 301 -33.70 3.01 -36.03
CA SER A 301 -34.67 3.13 -37.11
C SER A 301 -35.77 2.12 -36.82
N ASN A 302 -36.89 2.60 -36.30
CA ASN A 302 -38.20 1.96 -36.19
C ASN A 302 -38.24 0.58 -35.50
N GLU A 303 -38.67 0.58 -34.24
CA GLU A 303 -39.70 -0.37 -33.79
C GLU A 303 -41.07 0.29 -33.98
#